data_AF-A0A923Y5N4-F1
#
_entry.id   AF-A0A923Y5N4-F1
#
_cell.length_a   1.000
_cell.length_b   1.000
_cell.length_c   1.000
_cell.angle_alpha   90.00
_cell.angle_beta   90.00
_cell.angle_gamma   90.00
#
_symmetry.space_group_name_H-M   'P 1'
#
loop_
_entity.id
_entity.type
_entity.pdbx_description
1 polymer ?
#
loop_
_entity_poly.entity_id
_entity_poly.type
_entity_poly.pdbx_seq_one_letter_code
_entity_poly.pdbx_strand_id
1 'polypeptide(L)'
;GAVFGQMMGRDLARPDPERFGALRMTDAARPILRGEQSIELRLDTIQTARAAPLARMQVNEEDADLLSALKSKRRVLAEAQGVPAYVIFADRTLIEMAQKRPQSLDAMMGITGVGTKKLESYGAAFLVVITGAAPDPVHPARRKLAGRDAGAVFDRLTEVQLDLSRGPDGTGKPLSCTLSTLRHIAEKRPSTLAELEKISGMGAQKVERFGEAFLDVLRGD
;
A
#
# COMPACT_ATOMS: atom_id res chain seq x y z
N GLY A 1 -18.82 -17.09 8.11
CA GLY A 1 -19.90 -17.78 7.39
C GLY A 1 -21.15 -17.70 8.22
N ALA A 2 -22.31 -17.43 7.62
CA ALA A 2 -23.51 -17.12 8.41
C ALA A 2 -23.98 -18.29 9.29
N VAL A 3 -23.53 -19.52 9.01
CA VAL A 3 -23.77 -20.71 9.85
C VAL A 3 -23.33 -20.49 11.30
N PHE A 4 -22.11 -20.02 11.55
CA PHE A 4 -21.63 -19.78 12.92
C PHE A 4 -22.40 -18.65 13.62
N GLY A 5 -22.81 -17.61 12.88
CA GLY A 5 -23.68 -16.56 13.40
C GLY A 5 -25.05 -17.11 13.81
N GLN A 6 -25.63 -18.00 13.00
CA GLN A 6 -26.89 -18.66 13.30
C GLN A 6 -26.79 -19.62 14.50
N MET A 7 -25.66 -20.32 14.63
CA MET A 7 -25.38 -21.16 15.81
C MET A 7 -25.24 -20.33 17.09
N MET A 8 -24.56 -19.18 17.04
CA MET A 8 -24.46 -18.26 18.19
C MET A 8 -25.81 -17.65 18.55
N GLY A 9 -26.63 -17.26 17.56
CA GLY A 9 -27.97 -16.73 17.81
C GLY A 9 -28.94 -17.73 18.43
N ARG A 10 -28.67 -19.04 18.29
CA ARG A 10 -29.43 -20.14 18.91
C ARG A 10 -28.77 -20.70 20.17
N ASP A 11 -27.77 -20.00 20.68
CA ASP A 11 -27.02 -20.39 21.87
C ASP A 11 -26.33 -21.75 21.79
N LEU A 12 -25.94 -22.21 20.60
CA LEU A 12 -25.25 -23.49 20.40
C LEU A 12 -23.72 -23.36 20.48
N ALA A 13 -23.22 -22.16 20.21
CA ALA A 13 -21.81 -21.82 20.32
C ALA A 13 -21.65 -20.41 20.89
N ARG A 14 -20.59 -20.16 21.65
CA ARG A 14 -20.25 -18.83 22.17
C ARG A 14 -18.75 -18.57 22.00
N PRO A 15 -18.33 -17.31 21.81
CA PRO A 15 -16.92 -16.95 21.89
C PRO A 15 -16.40 -17.14 23.31
N ASP A 16 -15.19 -17.67 23.40
CA ASP A 16 -14.44 -17.84 24.64
C ASP A 16 -13.43 -16.68 24.79
N PRO A 17 -13.67 -15.74 25.74
CA PRO A 17 -12.79 -14.60 25.94
C PRO A 17 -11.40 -14.99 26.45
N GLU A 18 -11.26 -16.14 27.11
CA GLU A 18 -9.98 -16.65 27.62
C GLU A 18 -9.16 -17.35 26.52
N ARG A 19 -9.80 -17.71 25.40
CA ARG A 19 -9.17 -18.35 24.23
C ARG A 19 -9.20 -17.46 22.99
N PHE A 20 -8.98 -16.16 23.16
CA PHE A 20 -8.86 -15.19 22.06
C PHE A 20 -10.06 -15.21 21.09
N GLY A 21 -11.28 -15.46 21.60
CA GLY A 21 -12.50 -15.48 20.79
C GLY A 21 -12.74 -16.79 20.03
N ALA A 22 -12.03 -17.87 20.38
CA ALA A 22 -12.35 -19.21 19.87
C ALA A 22 -13.80 -19.59 20.21
N LEU A 23 -14.49 -20.28 19.31
CA LEU A 23 -15.86 -20.73 19.55
C LEU A 23 -15.85 -21.99 20.42
N ARG A 24 -16.56 -21.94 21.55
CA ARG A 24 -16.86 -23.11 22.39
C ARG A 24 -18.31 -23.53 22.24
N MET A 25 -18.56 -24.83 22.21
CA MET A 25 -19.92 -25.37 22.22
C MET A 25 -20.56 -25.19 23.59
N THR A 26 -21.86 -24.93 23.61
CA THR A 26 -22.65 -24.83 24.83
C THR A 26 -23.33 -26.16 25.15
N ASP A 27 -23.94 -26.26 26.32
CA ASP A 27 -24.71 -27.45 26.70
C ASP A 27 -25.94 -27.67 25.81
N ALA A 28 -26.49 -26.59 25.25
CA ALA A 28 -27.61 -26.65 24.29
C ALA A 28 -27.25 -27.38 22.99
N ALA A 29 -25.97 -27.46 22.63
CA ALA A 29 -25.52 -28.19 21.44
C ALA A 29 -25.38 -29.70 21.66
N ARG A 30 -25.35 -30.19 22.91
CA ARG A 30 -25.05 -31.61 23.20
C ARG A 30 -26.04 -32.61 22.57
N PRO A 31 -27.37 -32.39 22.61
CA PRO A 31 -28.31 -33.33 21.98
C PRO A 31 -28.16 -33.37 20.46
N ILE A 32 -27.83 -32.23 19.83
CA ILE A 32 -27.58 -32.14 18.38
C ILE A 32 -26.30 -32.91 18.01
N LEU A 33 -25.23 -32.71 18.79
CA LEU A 33 -23.95 -33.40 18.57
C LEU A 33 -24.03 -34.92 18.78
N ARG A 34 -24.98 -35.38 19.61
CA ARG A 34 -25.28 -36.80 19.81
C ARG A 34 -26.25 -37.39 18.78
N GLY A 35 -26.78 -36.56 17.87
CA GLY A 35 -27.78 -36.99 16.89
C GLY A 35 -29.19 -37.19 17.46
N GLU A 36 -29.43 -36.77 18.70
CA GLU A 36 -30.74 -36.86 19.38
C GLU A 36 -31.70 -35.77 18.90
N GLN A 37 -31.15 -34.65 18.42
CA GLN A 37 -31.91 -33.52 17.88
C GLN A 37 -31.34 -33.04 16.55
N SER A 38 -32.22 -32.58 15.67
CA SER A 38 -31.82 -31.95 14.40
C SER A 38 -31.97 -30.44 14.49
N ILE A 39 -31.15 -29.73 13.70
CA ILE A 39 -31.25 -28.28 13.55
C ILE A 39 -31.41 -27.91 12.08
N GLU A 40 -32.39 -27.05 11.81
CA GLU A 40 -32.53 -26.39 10.53
C GLU A 40 -31.91 -25.00 10.59
N LEU A 41 -30.90 -24.78 9.75
CA LEU A 41 -30.28 -23.48 9.55
C LEU A 41 -30.72 -22.91 8.20
N ARG A 42 -30.90 -21.59 8.14
CA ARG A 42 -31.17 -20.90 6.89
C ARG A 42 -29.97 -21.10 5.97
N LEU A 43 -30.23 -21.56 4.75
CA LEU A 43 -29.22 -21.53 3.69
C LEU A 43 -28.82 -20.07 3.44
N ASP A 44 -27.52 -19.83 3.33
CA ASP A 44 -27.03 -18.55 2.84
C ASP A 44 -27.45 -18.39 1.37
N THR A 45 -28.51 -17.63 1.16
CA THR A 45 -29.03 -17.22 -0.16
C THR A 45 -28.26 -16.05 -0.75
N ILE A 46 -27.17 -15.60 -0.10
CA ILE A 46 -26.16 -14.81 -0.78
C ILE A 46 -25.52 -15.76 -1.78
N GLN A 47 -26.14 -15.85 -2.96
CA GLN A 47 -25.39 -16.06 -4.17
C GLN A 47 -24.29 -15.01 -4.08
N THR A 48 -23.06 -15.46 -3.80
CA THR A 48 -21.87 -14.75 -4.24
C THR A 48 -22.26 -14.24 -5.61
N ALA A 49 -22.38 -12.91 -5.75
CA ALA A 49 -22.72 -12.31 -7.04
C ALA A 49 -21.85 -13.05 -8.03
N ARG A 50 -22.46 -13.88 -8.89
CA ARG A 50 -21.73 -14.84 -9.72
C ARG A 50 -20.63 -14.00 -10.31
N ALA A 51 -19.39 -14.26 -9.92
CA ALA A 51 -18.27 -13.63 -10.56
C ALA A 51 -18.53 -13.93 -12.03
N ALA A 52 -18.76 -12.87 -12.81
CA ALA A 52 -18.87 -12.97 -14.27
C ALA A 52 -17.79 -13.98 -14.70
N PRO A 53 -18.12 -14.92 -15.62
CA PRO A 53 -17.22 -16.01 -15.93
C PRO A 53 -15.85 -15.40 -16.07
N LEU A 54 -14.92 -15.90 -15.26
CA LEU A 54 -13.50 -15.60 -15.39
C LEU A 54 -13.16 -16.05 -16.81
N ALA A 55 -13.41 -15.17 -17.78
CA ALA A 55 -12.62 -15.05 -18.97
C ALA A 55 -11.22 -15.13 -18.40
N ARG A 56 -10.58 -16.29 -18.63
CA ARG A 56 -9.23 -16.59 -18.20
C ARG A 56 -8.50 -15.28 -18.41
N MET A 57 -8.23 -14.54 -17.33
CA MET A 57 -7.64 -13.23 -17.45
C MET A 57 -6.31 -13.56 -18.07
N GLN A 58 -6.21 -13.29 -19.36
CA GLN A 58 -4.96 -13.37 -20.09
C GLN A 58 -4.14 -12.29 -19.40
N VAL A 59 -3.38 -12.72 -18.38
CA VAL A 59 -2.28 -11.94 -17.88
C VAL A 59 -1.39 -11.83 -19.09
N ASN A 60 -1.35 -10.65 -19.68
CA ASN A 60 -0.46 -10.36 -20.79
C ASN A 60 0.95 -10.76 -20.32
N GLU A 61 1.80 -11.28 -21.19
CA GLU A 61 3.16 -11.73 -20.78
C GLU A 61 3.91 -10.66 -19.98
N GLU A 62 3.67 -9.38 -20.31
CA GLU A 62 4.20 -8.19 -19.62
C GLU A 62 3.79 -8.05 -18.13
N ASP A 63 2.64 -8.61 -17.73
CA ASP A 63 2.13 -8.56 -16.36
C ASP A 63 2.50 -9.82 -15.55
N ALA A 64 2.92 -10.90 -16.22
CA ALA A 64 3.19 -12.18 -15.58
C ALA A 64 4.39 -12.10 -14.62
N ASP A 65 5.44 -11.39 -15.02
CA ASP A 65 6.65 -11.21 -14.21
C ASP A 65 6.37 -10.39 -12.96
N LEU A 66 5.65 -9.28 -13.10
CA LEU A 66 5.26 -8.44 -11.96
C LEU A 66 4.33 -9.21 -11.01
N LEU A 67 3.36 -9.95 -11.54
CA LEU A 67 2.47 -10.77 -10.73
C LEU A 67 3.24 -11.85 -9.95
N SER A 68 4.26 -12.45 -10.57
CA SER A 68 5.15 -13.42 -9.90
C SER A 68 5.91 -12.77 -8.75
N ALA A 69 6.49 -11.58 -8.99
CA ALA A 69 7.20 -10.82 -7.95
C ALA A 69 6.28 -10.44 -6.78
N LEU A 70 5.05 -10.00 -7.06
CA LEU A 70 4.04 -9.66 -6.05
C LEU A 70 3.64 -10.89 -5.22
N LYS A 71 3.46 -12.06 -5.85
CA LYS A 71 3.18 -13.32 -5.16
C LYS A 71 4.33 -13.74 -4.26
N SER A 72 5.57 -13.60 -4.73
CA SER A 72 6.77 -13.87 -3.94
C SER A 72 6.82 -12.96 -2.70
N LYS A 73 6.63 -11.65 -2.87
CA LYS A 73 6.61 -10.70 -1.76
C LYS A 73 5.53 -11.02 -0.73
N ARG A 74 4.34 -11.38 -1.20
CA ARG A 74 3.23 -11.80 -0.33
C ARG A 74 3.59 -13.03 0.50
N ARG A 75 4.23 -14.03 -0.12
CA ARG A 75 4.67 -15.26 0.56
C ARG A 75 5.65 -14.94 1.68
N VAL A 76 6.68 -14.15 1.39
CA VAL A 76 7.69 -13.75 2.38
C VAL A 76 7.06 -13.07 3.60
N LEU A 77 6.13 -12.13 3.37
CA LEU A 77 5.45 -11.43 4.46
C LEU A 77 4.54 -12.35 5.27
N ALA A 78 3.85 -13.27 4.61
CA ALA A 78 2.97 -14.23 5.25
C ALA A 78 3.74 -15.23 6.12
N GLU A 79 4.87 -15.75 5.61
CA GLU A 79 5.80 -16.61 6.35
C GLU A 79 6.36 -15.89 7.58
N ALA A 80 6.78 -14.62 7.44
CA ALA A 80 7.30 -13.82 8.55
C ALA A 80 6.26 -13.59 9.67
N GLN A 81 4.97 -13.61 9.34
CA GLN A 81 3.88 -13.42 10.32
C GLN A 81 3.22 -14.74 10.75
N GLY A 82 3.62 -15.89 10.17
CA GLY A 82 2.99 -17.18 10.45
C GLY A 82 1.52 -17.25 10.01
N VAL A 83 1.11 -16.48 9.00
CA VAL A 83 -0.28 -16.42 8.51
C VAL A 83 -0.39 -16.97 7.08
N PRO A 84 -1.56 -17.46 6.65
CA PRO A 84 -1.77 -17.81 5.25
C PRO A 84 -1.63 -16.60 4.31
N ALA A 85 -1.00 -16.79 3.14
CA ALA A 85 -0.66 -15.70 2.22
C ALA A 85 -1.85 -14.83 1.78
N TYR A 86 -3.03 -15.43 1.58
CA TYR A 86 -4.23 -14.69 1.17
C TYR A 86 -4.70 -13.65 2.19
N VAL A 87 -4.26 -13.74 3.46
CA VAL A 87 -4.57 -12.77 4.52
C VAL A 87 -3.94 -11.41 4.23
N ILE A 88 -2.70 -11.41 3.71
CA ILE A 88 -1.98 -10.20 3.29
C ILE A 88 -2.77 -9.52 2.16
N PHE A 89 -2.88 -10.18 1.01
CA PHE A 89 -3.73 -9.76 -0.12
C PHE A 89 -4.31 -10.98 -0.84
N ALA A 90 -5.54 -10.87 -1.33
CA ALA A 90 -6.15 -11.89 -2.17
C ALA A 90 -5.51 -11.90 -3.57
N ASP A 91 -5.60 -13.03 -4.28
CA ASP A 91 -5.02 -13.16 -5.64
C ASP A 91 -5.58 -12.12 -6.61
N ARG A 92 -6.89 -11.85 -6.55
CA ARG A 92 -7.54 -10.80 -7.37
C ARG A 92 -6.91 -9.42 -7.15
N THR A 93 -6.56 -9.09 -5.91
CA THR A 93 -5.91 -7.82 -5.58
C THR A 93 -4.51 -7.73 -6.19
N LEU A 94 -3.73 -8.81 -6.15
CA LEU A 94 -2.39 -8.83 -6.77
C LEU A 94 -2.45 -8.72 -8.30
N ILE A 95 -3.43 -9.38 -8.92
CA ILE A 95 -3.66 -9.27 -10.36
C ILE A 95 -4.02 -7.82 -10.72
N GLU A 96 -4.92 -7.19 -9.95
CA GLU A 96 -5.29 -5.80 -10.18
C GLU A 96 -4.11 -4.83 -9.96
N MET A 97 -3.24 -5.08 -8.97
CA MET A 97 -2.00 -4.32 -8.79
C MET A 97 -1.05 -4.47 -9.99
N ALA A 98 -0.90 -5.68 -10.52
CA ALA A 98 -0.04 -5.93 -11.68
C ALA A 98 -0.57 -5.20 -12.94
N GLN A 99 -1.89 -5.17 -13.12
CA GLN A 99 -2.54 -4.50 -14.25
C GLN A 99 -2.53 -2.97 -14.13
N LYS A 100 -2.87 -2.43 -12.96
CA LYS A 100 -2.99 -0.98 -12.75
C LYS A 100 -1.68 -0.28 -12.40
N ARG A 101 -0.65 -1.04 -11.97
CA ARG A 101 0.70 -0.56 -11.63
C ARG A 101 0.71 0.74 -10.81
N PRO A 102 0.05 0.78 -9.63
CA PRO A 102 -0.03 1.99 -8.82
C PRO A 102 1.36 2.49 -8.43
N GLN A 103 1.60 3.77 -8.70
CA GLN A 103 2.89 4.44 -8.45
C GLN A 103 2.94 5.16 -7.09
N SER A 104 1.86 5.11 -6.30
CA SER A 104 1.78 5.75 -4.98
C SER A 104 0.85 5.00 -4.04
N LEU A 105 0.98 5.28 -2.73
CA LEU A 105 0.06 4.72 -1.71
C LEU A 105 -1.39 5.16 -1.95
N ASP A 106 -1.61 6.38 -2.44
CA ASP A 106 -2.94 6.88 -2.79
C ASP A 106 -3.52 6.12 -4.00
N ALA A 107 -2.69 5.84 -5.01
CA ALA A 107 -3.11 4.99 -6.13
C ALA A 107 -3.41 3.56 -5.68
N MET A 108 -2.64 3.02 -4.70
CA MET A 108 -2.92 1.71 -4.10
C MET A 108 -4.24 1.66 -3.32
N MET A 109 -4.69 2.76 -2.71
CA MET A 109 -6.01 2.83 -2.06
C MET A 109 -7.17 2.63 -3.04
N GLY A 110 -6.95 2.91 -4.33
CA GLY A 110 -7.93 2.65 -5.39
C GLY A 110 -8.01 1.19 -5.85
N ILE A 111 -7.20 0.28 -5.30
CA ILE A 111 -7.18 -1.15 -5.66
C ILE A 111 -8.18 -1.93 -4.81
N THR A 112 -8.97 -2.78 -5.46
CA THR A 112 -10.00 -3.59 -4.76
C THR A 112 -9.36 -4.52 -3.73
N GLY A 113 -9.79 -4.40 -2.47
CA GLY A 113 -9.28 -5.21 -1.36
C GLY A 113 -8.06 -4.64 -0.63
N VAL A 114 -7.61 -3.42 -1.00
CA VAL A 114 -6.63 -2.63 -0.24
C VAL A 114 -7.38 -1.64 0.66
N GLY A 115 -7.54 -2.00 1.93
CA GLY A 115 -8.07 -1.09 2.96
C GLY A 115 -6.94 -0.37 3.71
N THR A 116 -7.29 0.64 4.50
CA THR A 116 -6.34 1.47 5.27
C THR A 116 -5.33 0.66 6.08
N LYS A 117 -5.78 -0.32 6.87
CA LYS A 117 -4.89 -1.19 7.67
C LYS A 117 -3.88 -1.96 6.80
N LYS A 118 -4.32 -2.47 5.64
CA LYS A 118 -3.46 -3.21 4.73
C LYS A 118 -2.48 -2.29 4.01
N LEU A 119 -2.92 -1.08 3.67
CA LEU A 119 -2.05 -0.06 3.09
C LEU A 119 -0.96 0.36 4.08
N GLU A 120 -1.32 0.61 5.34
CA GLU A 120 -0.37 0.96 6.40
C GLU A 120 0.63 -0.17 6.67
N SER A 121 0.17 -1.42 6.70
CA SER A 121 1.01 -2.57 7.02
C SER A 121 1.87 -3.06 5.85
N TYR A 122 1.35 -2.98 4.62
CA TYR A 122 1.94 -3.65 3.45
C TYR A 122 2.14 -2.75 2.24
N GLY A 123 1.48 -1.59 2.17
CA GLY A 123 1.46 -0.73 0.99
C GLY A 123 2.87 -0.37 0.51
N ALA A 124 3.73 0.10 1.42
CA ALA A 124 5.12 0.39 1.12
C ALA A 124 5.86 -0.83 0.53
N ALA A 125 5.75 -1.99 1.18
CA ALA A 125 6.47 -3.19 0.77
C ALA A 125 6.07 -3.70 -0.63
N PHE A 126 4.81 -3.51 -1.03
CA PHE A 126 4.31 -3.88 -2.35
C PHE A 126 4.58 -2.80 -3.39
N LEU A 127 4.54 -1.51 -3.02
CA LEU A 127 4.90 -0.43 -3.94
C LEU A 127 6.34 -0.60 -4.45
N VAL A 128 7.28 -1.02 -3.59
CA VAL A 128 8.66 -1.32 -4.02
C VAL A 128 8.73 -2.35 -5.13
N VAL A 129 7.89 -3.37 -5.05
CA VAL A 129 7.86 -4.45 -6.06
C VAL A 129 7.29 -3.93 -7.38
N ILE A 130 6.33 -3.00 -7.32
CA ILE A 130 5.66 -2.44 -8.49
C ILE A 130 6.53 -1.42 -9.21
N THR A 131 7.21 -0.54 -8.47
CA THR A 131 7.98 0.57 -9.04
C THR A 131 9.45 0.21 -9.25
N GLY A 132 9.94 -0.87 -8.63
CA GLY A 132 11.37 -1.21 -8.59
C GLY A 132 12.22 -0.22 -7.78
N ALA A 133 11.58 0.75 -7.11
CA ALA A 133 12.20 1.80 -6.31
C ALA A 133 11.53 1.86 -4.93
N ALA A 134 12.23 2.37 -3.91
CA ALA A 134 11.60 2.60 -2.60
C ALA A 134 10.33 3.46 -2.77
N PRO A 135 9.23 3.21 -2.03
CA PRO A 135 7.94 3.84 -2.27
C PRO A 135 8.09 5.33 -2.05
N ASP A 136 7.56 6.14 -2.97
CA ASP A 136 7.41 7.56 -2.71
C ASP A 136 6.28 7.73 -1.70
N PRO A 137 6.57 8.08 -0.43
CA PRO A 137 5.51 8.28 0.53
C PRO A 137 4.84 9.60 0.18
N VAL A 138 3.64 9.56 -0.39
CA VAL A 138 2.73 10.70 -0.22
C VAL A 138 2.40 10.76 1.27
N HIS A 139 3.27 11.48 1.96
CA HIS A 139 3.42 11.51 3.41
C HIS A 139 2.30 12.38 4.00
N PRO A 140 1.82 12.13 5.23
CA PRO A 140 0.90 13.02 5.96
C PRO A 140 1.38 14.48 6.09
N ALA A 141 2.64 14.77 5.71
CA ALA A 141 3.17 16.12 5.55
C ALA A 141 2.53 16.89 4.37
N ARG A 142 2.10 16.21 3.28
CA ARG A 142 1.41 16.83 2.14
C ARG A 142 0.03 17.38 2.55
N ARG A 143 -0.67 16.70 3.47
CA ARG A 143 -1.91 17.23 4.10
C ARG A 143 -1.68 18.53 4.87
N LYS A 144 -0.47 18.76 5.39
CA LYS A 144 -0.13 19.97 6.16
C LYS A 144 0.20 21.18 5.27
N LEU A 145 0.31 21.00 3.95
CA LEU A 145 0.67 22.01 2.96
C LEU A 145 -0.45 22.35 1.96
N ALA A 146 -1.60 21.68 2.05
CA ALA A 146 -2.75 21.96 1.20
C ALA A 146 -3.22 23.42 1.40
N GLY A 147 -3.18 24.21 0.33
CA GLY A 147 -3.65 25.62 0.32
C GLY A 147 -2.57 26.69 0.43
N ARG A 148 -1.26 26.37 0.34
CA ARG A 148 -0.18 27.37 0.27
C ARG A 148 0.70 27.19 -0.97
N ASP A 149 1.27 28.29 -1.46
CA ASP A 149 2.22 28.34 -2.59
C ASP A 149 3.43 27.38 -2.43
N ALA A 150 3.78 27.03 -1.18
CA ALA A 150 4.80 26.03 -0.86
C ALA A 150 4.45 24.60 -1.35
N GLY A 151 3.17 24.26 -1.50
CA GLY A 151 2.76 22.95 -2.02
C GLY A 151 3.09 22.79 -3.51
N ALA A 152 2.83 23.83 -4.32
CA ALA A 152 3.16 23.82 -5.74
C ALA A 152 4.68 23.80 -5.98
N VAL A 153 5.44 24.55 -5.16
CA VAL A 153 6.91 24.50 -5.19
C VAL A 153 7.43 23.10 -4.83
N PHE A 154 6.87 22.47 -3.81
CA PHE A 154 7.26 21.11 -3.42
C PHE A 154 7.05 20.11 -4.56
N ASP A 155 5.92 20.20 -5.26
CA ASP A 155 5.60 19.31 -6.39
C ASP A 155 6.61 19.50 -7.54
N ARG A 156 6.92 20.75 -7.92
CA ARG A 156 7.93 21.06 -8.94
C ARG A 156 9.34 20.60 -8.55
N LEU A 157 9.74 20.78 -7.29
CA LEU A 157 11.03 20.29 -6.80
C LEU A 157 11.13 18.77 -6.86
N THR A 158 10.02 18.08 -6.61
CA THR A 158 9.95 16.61 -6.68
C THR A 158 10.09 16.13 -8.12
N GLU A 159 9.42 16.80 -9.07
CA GLU A 159 9.51 16.52 -10.50
C GLU A 159 10.94 16.70 -11.03
N VAL A 160 11.54 17.88 -10.79
CA VAL A 160 12.92 18.19 -11.22
C VAL A 160 13.95 17.21 -10.62
N GLN A 161 13.74 16.78 -9.38
CA GLN A 161 14.61 15.77 -8.77
C GLN A 161 14.53 14.42 -9.49
N LEU A 162 13.33 14.00 -9.92
CA LEU A 162 13.16 12.72 -10.61
C LEU A 162 13.88 12.74 -11.95
N ASP A 163 13.75 13.82 -12.70
CA ASP A 163 14.42 14.02 -13.98
C ASP A 163 15.94 13.98 -13.83
N LEU A 164 16.48 14.64 -12.81
CA LEU A 164 17.91 14.71 -12.54
C LEU A 164 18.44 13.58 -11.67
N SER A 165 17.59 12.60 -11.31
CA SER A 165 17.96 11.53 -10.38
C SER A 165 19.18 10.74 -10.87
N ARG A 166 19.31 10.57 -12.18
CA ARG A 166 20.47 9.93 -12.84
C ARG A 166 21.42 10.93 -13.51
N GLY A 167 21.28 12.22 -13.21
CA GLY A 167 22.07 13.29 -13.83
C GLY A 167 21.46 13.76 -15.14
N PRO A 168 21.96 14.87 -15.70
CA PRO A 168 21.39 15.48 -16.91
C PRO A 168 21.40 14.53 -18.12
N ASP A 169 22.40 13.65 -18.20
CA ASP A 169 22.53 12.67 -19.28
C ASP A 169 21.87 11.32 -18.98
N GLY A 170 21.23 11.15 -17.80
CA GLY A 170 20.48 9.94 -17.42
C GLY A 170 21.33 8.68 -17.11
N THR A 171 22.65 8.75 -17.21
CA THR A 171 23.57 7.60 -17.06
C THR A 171 24.22 7.49 -15.68
N GLY A 172 24.09 8.51 -14.84
CA GLY A 172 24.69 8.58 -13.52
C GLY A 172 24.00 7.69 -12.48
N LYS A 173 24.70 7.49 -11.36
CA LYS A 173 24.12 6.79 -10.20
C LYS A 173 22.87 7.54 -9.71
N PRO A 174 21.78 6.81 -9.40
CA PRO A 174 20.58 7.41 -8.83
C PRO A 174 20.91 8.16 -7.54
N LEU A 175 20.51 9.43 -7.48
CA LEU A 175 20.62 10.31 -6.34
C LEU A 175 19.25 10.96 -6.09
N SER A 176 18.91 11.21 -4.83
CA SER A 176 17.67 11.89 -4.47
C SER A 176 17.78 12.62 -3.13
N CYS A 177 16.95 13.64 -2.95
CA CYS A 177 16.70 14.31 -1.69
C CYS A 177 15.50 13.67 -0.99
N THR A 178 15.50 13.73 0.35
CA THR A 178 14.36 13.22 1.12
C THR A 178 13.19 14.19 1.01
N LEU A 179 11.96 13.69 1.16
CA LEU A 179 10.78 14.56 1.14
C LEU A 179 10.79 15.62 2.25
N SER A 180 11.39 15.33 3.40
CA SER A 180 11.61 16.33 4.46
C SER A 180 12.53 17.46 4.01
N THR A 181 13.57 17.13 3.22
CA THR A 181 14.49 18.10 2.62
C THR A 181 13.76 18.96 1.59
N LEU A 182 13.03 18.36 0.64
CA LEU A 182 12.25 19.10 -0.37
C LEU A 182 11.19 20.00 0.26
N ARG A 183 10.52 19.54 1.33
CA ARG A 183 9.62 20.37 2.12
C ARG A 183 10.33 21.55 2.75
N HIS A 184 11.50 21.32 3.37
CA HIS A 184 12.28 22.41 3.96
C HIS A 184 12.74 23.43 2.93
N ILE A 185 13.09 23.00 1.71
CA ILE A 185 13.42 23.89 0.60
C ILE A 185 12.18 24.70 0.19
N ALA A 186 11.03 24.05 0.01
CA ALA A 186 9.79 24.73 -0.37
C ALA A 186 9.30 25.73 0.69
N GLU A 187 9.52 25.44 1.98
CA GLU A 187 9.19 26.32 3.11
C GLU A 187 10.17 27.48 3.26
N LYS A 188 11.48 27.23 3.16
CA LYS A 188 12.52 28.25 3.42
C LYS A 188 12.87 29.11 2.20
N ARG A 189 12.61 28.61 0.99
CA ARG A 189 12.91 29.26 -0.30
C ARG A 189 14.34 29.85 -0.36
N PRO A 190 15.38 29.01 -0.25
CA PRO A 190 16.75 29.47 -0.42
C PRO A 190 16.94 30.13 -1.79
N SER A 191 17.76 31.17 -1.84
CA SER A 191 18.03 31.94 -3.06
C SER A 191 19.42 31.68 -3.64
N THR A 192 20.29 30.99 -2.89
CA THR A 192 21.67 30.69 -3.27
C THR A 192 22.04 29.24 -2.98
N LEU A 193 23.03 28.70 -3.70
CA LEU A 193 23.56 27.34 -3.46
C LEU A 193 24.08 27.17 -2.03
N ALA A 194 24.71 28.21 -1.46
CA ALA A 194 25.22 28.20 -0.09
C ALA A 194 24.12 28.15 0.97
N GLU A 195 22.96 28.74 0.71
CA GLU A 195 21.77 28.59 1.57
C GLU A 195 21.16 27.20 1.44
N LEU A 196 21.17 26.66 0.22
CA LEU A 196 20.63 25.36 -0.10
C LEU A 196 21.45 24.23 0.56
N GLU A 197 22.78 24.35 0.60
CA GLU A 197 23.68 23.43 1.32
C GLU A 197 23.47 23.42 2.84
N LYS A 198 23.01 24.54 3.41
CA LYS A 198 22.67 24.63 4.84
C LYS A 198 21.34 23.93 5.19
N ILE A 199 20.59 23.46 4.21
CA ILE A 199 19.33 22.74 4.44
C ILE A 199 19.61 21.28 4.80
N SER A 200 18.96 20.80 5.86
CA SER A 200 19.10 19.42 6.32
C SER A 200 18.81 18.41 5.20
N GLY A 201 19.83 17.62 4.86
CA GLY A 201 19.76 16.61 3.80
C GLY A 201 20.21 17.06 2.41
N MET A 202 20.64 18.33 2.24
CA MET A 202 21.31 18.87 1.06
C MET A 202 22.83 18.97 1.28
N GLY A 203 23.55 17.86 1.12
CA GLY A 203 25.02 17.88 1.10
C GLY A 203 25.58 18.28 -0.26
N ALA A 204 26.89 18.55 -0.33
CA ALA A 204 27.61 19.02 -1.51
C ALA A 204 27.26 18.27 -2.82
N GLN A 205 27.22 16.93 -2.82
CA GLN A 205 26.89 16.13 -4.02
C GLN A 205 25.46 16.38 -4.54
N LYS A 206 24.51 16.65 -3.64
CA LYS A 206 23.12 16.93 -4.01
C LYS A 206 22.97 18.38 -4.47
N VAL A 207 23.72 19.30 -3.87
CA VAL A 207 23.78 20.70 -4.32
C VAL A 207 24.38 20.76 -5.73
N GLU A 208 25.43 20.01 -6.00
CA GLU A 208 26.00 19.88 -7.34
C GLU A 208 24.98 19.29 -8.34
N ARG A 209 24.22 18.27 -7.94
CA ARG A 209 23.26 17.60 -8.84
C ARG A 209 21.99 18.40 -9.11
N PHE A 210 21.40 18.98 -8.06
CA PHE A 210 20.04 19.53 -8.09
C PHE A 210 20.00 21.04 -7.83
N GLY A 211 21.09 21.64 -7.37
CA GLY A 211 21.10 22.98 -6.79
C GLY A 211 20.60 24.05 -7.76
N GLU A 212 21.16 24.12 -8.97
CA GLU A 212 20.72 25.10 -9.98
C GLU A 212 19.25 24.91 -10.35
N ALA A 213 18.85 23.67 -10.70
CA ALA A 213 17.48 23.39 -11.10
C ALA A 213 16.47 23.63 -9.96
N PHE A 214 16.85 23.40 -8.71
CA PHE A 214 16.01 23.75 -7.55
C PHE A 214 15.89 25.26 -7.35
N LEU A 215 16.95 26.02 -7.59
CA LEU A 215 16.89 27.48 -7.53
C LEU A 215 16.00 28.05 -8.64
N ASP A 216 16.02 27.47 -9.84
CA ASP A 216 15.14 27.88 -10.95
C ASP A 216 13.66 27.64 -10.61
N VAL A 217 13.33 26.47 -10.05
CA VAL A 217 11.98 26.16 -9.54
C VAL A 217 11.51 27.17 -8.48
N LEU A 218 12.43 27.66 -7.65
CA LEU A 218 12.16 28.64 -6.60
C LEU A 218 12.01 30.07 -7.13
N ARG A 219 12.70 30.40 -8.24
CA ARG A 219 12.54 31.68 -8.97
C ARG A 219 11.25 31.71 -9.78
N GLY A 220 10.74 30.53 -10.17
CA GLY A 220 9.52 30.38 -10.96
C GLY A 220 9.76 30.29 -12.46
N ASP A 221 10.99 29.93 -12.85
CA ASP A 221 11.39 29.68 -14.24
C ASP A 221 11.07 28.24 -14.69
#